data_AF-X1UXI3-F1
#
_entry.id   AF-X1UXI3-F1
#
_cell.length_a   1.000
_cell.length_b   1.000
_cell.length_c   1.000
_cell.angle_alpha   90.00
_cell.angle_beta   90.00
_cell.angle_gamma   90.00
#
_symmetry.space_group_name_H-M   'P 1'
#
loop_
_entity.id
_entity.type
_entity.pdbx_description
1 polymer ?
#
loop_
_entity_poly.entity_id
_entity_poly.type
_entity_poly.pdbx_seq_one_letter_code
_entity_poly.pdbx_strand_id
1 'polypeptide(L)'
;MIPILGAGLAGLSAAYHLDGEHLILERDRDVGGLCKSVNIGGYVFDYAPHILFTRDDYVRTLFEGLLKGNLFRHTREAYIYLGGAYVRYPFEANLNTLPEEIIQECIDGVMNRKTTESTNFEEWIYTTFGDGIARHYMVPYNRKIWKYDLSK
;
A
#
# COMPACT_ATOMS: atom_id res chain seq x y z
N MET A 1 -12.22 34.37 -2.26
CA MET A 1 -11.07 33.65 -1.70
C MET A 1 -11.47 32.51 -0.76
N ILE A 2 -11.25 31.25 -1.15
CA ILE A 2 -11.40 30.05 -0.30
C ILE A 2 -10.01 29.61 0.23
N PRO A 3 -9.80 29.51 1.55
CA PRO A 3 -8.53 29.03 2.10
C PRO A 3 -8.44 27.49 2.08
N ILE A 4 -7.29 26.98 1.69
CA ILE A 4 -6.95 25.55 1.68
C ILE A 4 -5.71 25.35 2.57
N LEU A 5 -5.83 24.52 3.60
CA LEU A 5 -4.72 24.23 4.52
C LEU A 5 -4.00 22.95 4.09
N GLY A 6 -2.73 23.09 3.73
CA GLY A 6 -1.85 22.01 3.26
C GLY A 6 -1.77 21.94 1.73
N ALA A 7 -0.54 21.91 1.22
CA ALA A 7 -0.20 21.68 -0.19
C ALA A 7 0.25 20.22 -0.44
N GLY A 8 -0.32 19.26 0.29
CA GLY A 8 -0.26 17.85 -0.07
C GLY A 8 -1.18 17.52 -1.25
N LEU A 9 -1.16 16.27 -1.73
CA LEU A 9 -1.94 15.85 -2.90
C LEU A 9 -3.43 16.19 -2.79
N ALA A 10 -4.03 16.07 -1.60
CA ALA A 10 -5.43 16.42 -1.37
C ALA A 10 -5.70 17.92 -1.53
N GLY A 11 -4.87 18.78 -0.93
CA GLY A 11 -5.05 20.24 -1.03
C GLY A 11 -4.74 20.78 -2.41
N LEU A 12 -3.71 20.25 -3.07
CA LEU A 12 -3.39 20.56 -4.47
C LEU A 12 -4.53 20.13 -5.40
N SER A 13 -5.10 18.95 -5.19
CA SER A 13 -6.27 18.50 -5.94
C SER A 13 -7.47 19.42 -5.69
N ALA A 14 -7.79 19.74 -4.44
CA ALA A 14 -8.88 20.67 -4.13
C ALA A 14 -8.72 22.01 -4.85
N ALA A 15 -7.51 22.60 -4.80
CA ALA A 15 -7.20 23.85 -5.50
C ALA A 15 -7.33 23.72 -7.02
N TYR A 16 -6.84 22.62 -7.60
CA TYR A 16 -6.88 22.36 -9.04
C TYR A 16 -8.31 22.25 -9.59
N HIS A 17 -9.25 21.71 -8.80
CA HIS A 17 -10.64 21.48 -9.22
C HIS A 17 -11.59 22.60 -8.79
N LEU A 18 -11.13 23.56 -7.99
CA LEU A 18 -11.97 24.61 -7.46
C LEU A 18 -12.09 25.75 -8.47
N ASP A 19 -13.32 26.03 -8.92
CA ASP A 19 -13.63 27.23 -9.68
C ASP A 19 -13.66 28.45 -8.74
N GLY A 20 -12.75 29.40 -8.98
CA GLY A 20 -12.71 30.68 -8.27
C GLY A 20 -11.43 30.90 -7.47
N GLU A 21 -11.36 32.07 -6.85
CA GLU A 21 -10.19 32.53 -6.12
C GLU A 21 -9.97 31.71 -4.84
N HIS A 22 -8.77 31.17 -4.68
CA HIS A 22 -8.36 30.37 -3.52
C HIS A 22 -6.94 30.71 -3.07
N LEU A 23 -6.62 30.33 -1.83
CA LEU A 23 -5.31 30.51 -1.22
C LEU A 23 -4.89 29.20 -0.54
N ILE A 24 -3.75 28.63 -0.97
CA ILE A 24 -3.16 27.46 -0.33
C ILE A 24 -2.14 27.93 0.71
N LEU A 25 -2.28 27.44 1.94
CA LEU A 25 -1.35 27.68 3.04
C LEU A 25 -0.64 26.36 3.38
N GLU A 26 0.65 26.29 3.08
CA GLU A 26 1.52 25.17 3.45
C GLU A 26 2.54 25.62 4.49
N ARG A 27 2.79 24.78 5.48
CA ARG A 27 3.78 25.04 6.53
C ARG A 27 5.18 24.65 6.07
N ASP A 28 5.30 23.58 5.29
CA ASP A 28 6.56 23.12 4.73
C ASP A 28 7.06 24.08 3.63
N ARG A 29 8.38 24.06 3.38
CA ARG A 29 8.99 24.86 2.32
C ARG A 29 8.58 24.41 0.92
N ASP A 30 8.37 23.11 0.76
CA ASP A 30 8.08 22.45 -0.52
C ASP A 30 6.71 21.79 -0.49
N VAL A 31 6.01 21.82 -1.62
CA VAL A 31 4.69 21.19 -1.79
C VAL A 31 4.81 19.67 -1.94
N GLY A 32 3.69 18.95 -1.79
CA GLY A 32 3.58 17.51 -2.03
C GLY A 32 3.25 16.69 -0.77
N GLY A 33 3.42 17.25 0.42
CA GLY A 33 3.13 16.57 1.68
C GLY A 33 3.90 15.24 1.80
N LEU A 34 3.20 14.13 2.07
CA LEU A 34 3.81 12.80 2.12
C LEU A 34 4.27 12.27 0.75
N CYS A 35 3.78 12.84 -0.35
CA CYS A 35 4.10 12.44 -1.72
C CYS A 35 5.30 13.20 -2.31
N LYS A 36 6.05 13.95 -1.48
CA LYS A 36 7.24 14.67 -1.93
C LYS A 36 8.48 13.78 -1.88
N SER A 37 9.49 14.16 -2.66
CA SER A 37 10.82 13.55 -2.63
C SER A 37 11.83 14.52 -2.02
N VAL A 38 12.89 13.99 -1.40
CA VAL A 38 14.01 14.76 -0.83
C VAL A 38 15.32 14.32 -1.46
N ASN A 39 16.24 15.26 -1.68
CA ASN A 39 17.59 14.96 -2.13
C ASN A 39 18.53 14.87 -0.92
N ILE A 40 19.18 13.72 -0.74
CA ILE A 40 20.16 13.50 0.32
C ILE A 40 21.44 13.00 -0.35
N GLY A 41 22.47 13.84 -0.39
CA GLY A 41 23.78 13.47 -0.94
C GLY A 41 23.76 13.10 -2.43
N GLY A 42 22.87 13.72 -3.23
CA GLY A 42 22.72 13.42 -4.66
C GLY A 42 21.73 12.30 -4.97
N TYR A 43 21.19 11.63 -3.96
CA TYR A 43 20.19 10.57 -4.11
C TYR A 43 18.79 11.10 -3.78
N VAL A 44 17.78 10.64 -4.54
CA VAL A 44 16.39 11.03 -4.35
C VAL A 44 15.68 9.96 -3.53
N PHE A 45 15.04 10.37 -2.44
CA PHE A 45 14.26 9.52 -1.56
C PHE A 45 12.84 10.04 -1.43
N ASP A 46 11.87 9.13 -1.44
CA ASP A 46 10.49 9.43 -1.03
C ASP A 46 10.28 9.05 0.43
N TYR A 47 9.25 9.63 1.06
CA TYR A 47 8.85 9.28 2.44
C TYR A 47 8.25 7.87 2.55
N ALA A 48 7.77 7.32 1.45
CA ALA A 48 7.19 6.00 1.32
C ALA A 48 7.29 5.56 -0.16
N PRO A 49 7.16 4.26 -0.48
CA PRO A 49 7.05 3.84 -1.87
C PRO A 49 5.76 4.41 -2.49
N HIS A 50 5.90 5.34 -3.44
CA HIS A 50 4.79 5.86 -4.23
C HIS A 50 4.78 5.21 -5.61
N ILE A 51 3.68 4.52 -5.93
CA ILE A 51 3.46 3.92 -7.24
C ILE A 51 2.17 4.52 -7.77
N LEU A 52 2.23 5.15 -8.95
CA LEU A 52 1.04 5.65 -9.63
C LEU A 52 0.32 4.47 -10.31
N PHE A 53 -0.84 4.10 -9.77
CA PHE A 53 -1.75 3.14 -10.38
C PHE A 53 -3.19 3.61 -10.18
N THR A 54 -4.02 3.52 -11.22
CA THR A 54 -5.44 3.87 -11.14
C THR A 54 -6.24 3.11 -12.18
N ARG A 55 -7.52 2.85 -11.88
CA ARG A 55 -8.51 2.35 -12.84
C ARG A 55 -9.38 3.47 -13.40
N ASP A 56 -9.23 4.69 -12.88
CA ASP A 56 -9.99 5.87 -13.27
C ASP A 56 -9.29 6.59 -14.44
N ASP A 57 -10.01 6.74 -15.55
CA ASP A 57 -9.49 7.33 -16.78
C ASP A 57 -9.22 8.84 -16.64
N TYR A 58 -10.00 9.55 -15.83
CA TYR A 58 -9.78 10.97 -15.55
C TYR A 58 -8.47 11.14 -14.78
N VAL A 59 -8.27 10.37 -13.71
CA VAL A 59 -7.03 10.43 -12.91
C VAL A 59 -5.81 10.08 -13.75
N ARG A 60 -5.91 9.05 -14.61
CA ARG A 60 -4.83 8.66 -15.52
C ARG A 60 -4.45 9.82 -16.46
N THR A 61 -5.45 10.38 -17.15
CA THR A 61 -5.24 11.49 -18.09
C THR A 61 -4.66 12.71 -17.39
N LEU A 62 -5.13 13.00 -16.16
CA LEU A 62 -4.67 14.12 -15.36
C LEU A 62 -3.17 14.00 -15.05
N PHE A 63 -2.71 12.92 -14.42
CA PHE A 63 -1.29 12.82 -14.08
C PHE A 63 -0.40 12.62 -15.31
N GLU A 64 -0.85 11.93 -16.37
CA GLU A 64 -0.08 11.81 -17.61
C GLU A 64 0.11 13.18 -18.28
N GLY A 65 -0.92 14.02 -18.27
CA GLY A 65 -0.85 15.39 -18.75
C GLY A 65 0.04 16.29 -17.90
N LEU A 66 -0.05 16.19 -16.56
CA LEU A 66 0.77 16.98 -15.64
C LEU A 66 2.27 16.60 -15.70
N LEU A 67 2.58 15.31 -15.84
CA LEU A 67 3.95 14.81 -15.86
C LEU A 67 4.62 14.96 -17.23
N LYS A 68 3.85 15.25 -18.30
CA LYS A 68 4.38 15.60 -19.63
C LYS A 68 5.45 14.63 -20.16
N GLY A 69 5.22 13.33 -20.00
CA GLY A 69 6.16 12.29 -20.43
C GLY A 69 7.25 11.94 -19.41
N ASN A 70 7.32 12.61 -18.25
CA ASN A 70 8.15 12.19 -17.12
C ASN A 70 7.52 11.00 -16.38
N LEU A 71 7.36 9.90 -17.08
CA LEU A 71 6.72 8.68 -16.61
C LEU A 71 7.54 7.48 -17.04
N PHE A 72 7.85 6.63 -16.08
CA PHE A 72 8.46 5.33 -16.34
C PHE A 72 7.51 4.22 -15.90
N ARG A 73 7.18 3.32 -16.83
CA ARG A 73 6.26 2.21 -16.57
C ARG A 73 7.07 0.97 -16.23
N HIS A 74 6.68 0.30 -15.14
CA HIS A 74 7.28 -0.96 -14.71
C HIS A 74 6.21 -2.03 -14.54
N THR A 75 6.56 -3.27 -14.86
CA THR A 75 5.80 -4.44 -14.42
C THR A 75 6.01 -4.60 -12.92
N ARG A 76 4.92 -4.75 -12.16
CA ARG A 76 5.01 -4.89 -10.70
C ARG A 76 5.57 -6.26 -10.32
N GLU A 77 6.76 -6.26 -9.77
CA GLU A 77 7.41 -7.43 -9.17
C GLU A 77 7.53 -7.21 -7.66
N ALA A 78 6.80 -8.01 -6.88
CA ALA A 78 6.77 -7.91 -5.42
C ALA A 78 6.95 -9.29 -4.81
N TYR A 79 7.81 -9.37 -3.80
CA TYR A 79 8.21 -10.61 -3.17
C TYR A 79 8.21 -10.48 -1.64
N ILE A 80 7.97 -11.61 -0.99
CA ILE A 80 8.01 -11.79 0.45
C ILE A 80 9.21 -12.69 0.73
N TYR A 81 10.11 -12.23 1.58
CA TYR A 81 11.22 -13.07 2.03
C TYR A 81 10.78 -13.83 3.29
N LEU A 82 10.54 -15.13 3.18
CA LEU A 82 10.08 -16.01 4.25
C LEU A 82 10.74 -17.38 4.13
N GLY A 83 11.19 -17.95 5.25
CA GLY A 83 11.74 -19.32 5.27
C GLY A 83 13.00 -19.50 4.42
N GLY A 84 13.78 -18.43 4.19
CA GLY A 84 14.96 -18.47 3.32
C GLY A 84 14.65 -18.41 1.82
N ALA A 85 13.38 -18.22 1.43
CA ALA A 85 12.93 -18.15 0.05
C ALA A 85 12.25 -16.82 -0.29
N TYR A 86 12.26 -16.46 -1.58
CA TYR A 86 11.47 -15.36 -2.13
C TYR A 86 10.14 -15.90 -2.67
N VAL A 87 9.07 -15.67 -1.91
CA VAL A 87 7.70 -15.99 -2.29
C VAL A 87 7.13 -14.83 -3.08
N ARG A 88 6.62 -15.06 -4.29
CA ARG A 88 5.99 -14.01 -5.10
C ARG A 88 4.68 -13.53 -4.44
N TYR A 89 4.41 -12.23 -4.46
CA TYR A 89 3.12 -11.70 -4.01
C TYR A 89 2.02 -12.01 -5.04
N PRO A 90 0.79 -12.39 -4.63
CA PRO A 90 0.33 -12.55 -3.25
C PRO A 90 0.73 -13.91 -2.63
N PHE A 91 0.95 -13.94 -1.31
CA PHE A 91 1.50 -15.09 -0.57
C PHE A 91 0.68 -16.36 -0.77
N GLU A 92 -0.63 -16.24 -0.58
CA GLU A 92 -1.61 -17.31 -0.62
C GLU A 92 -1.67 -18.05 -1.96
N ALA A 93 -1.18 -17.43 -3.05
CA ALA A 93 -1.18 -18.01 -4.39
C ALA A 93 0.17 -18.56 -4.84
N ASN A 94 1.24 -18.41 -4.03
CA ASN A 94 2.62 -18.69 -4.47
C ASN A 94 3.42 -19.51 -3.44
N LEU A 95 2.76 -20.44 -2.74
CA LEU A 95 3.36 -21.22 -1.65
C LEU A 95 4.45 -22.21 -2.11
N ASN A 96 4.53 -22.51 -3.41
CA ASN A 96 5.37 -23.56 -3.99
C ASN A 96 6.90 -23.41 -3.78
N THR A 97 7.35 -22.28 -3.23
CA THR A 97 8.76 -22.02 -2.91
C THR A 97 9.09 -22.24 -1.44
N LEU A 98 8.09 -22.52 -0.60
CA LEU A 98 8.24 -22.75 0.83
C LEU A 98 8.53 -24.24 1.13
N PRO A 99 9.06 -24.55 2.33
CA PRO A 99 9.12 -25.92 2.84
C PRO A 99 7.75 -26.61 2.82
N GLU A 100 7.75 -27.92 2.57
CA GLU A 100 6.52 -28.73 2.42
C GLU A 100 5.64 -28.67 3.68
N GLU A 101 6.24 -28.61 4.86
CA GLU A 101 5.51 -28.48 6.13
C GLU A 101 4.71 -27.18 6.19
N ILE A 102 5.28 -26.05 5.74
CA ILE A 102 4.61 -24.75 5.71
C ILE A 102 3.48 -24.76 4.67
N ILE A 103 3.74 -25.35 3.50
CA ILE A 103 2.71 -25.49 2.45
C ILE A 103 1.51 -26.27 3.00
N GLN A 104 1.77 -27.40 3.67
CA GLN A 104 0.72 -28.25 4.23
C GLN A 104 -0.07 -27.51 5.31
N GLU A 105 0.59 -26.81 6.24
CA GLU A 105 -0.09 -26.00 7.25
C GLU A 105 -0.98 -24.90 6.64
N CYS A 106 -0.52 -24.25 5.57
CA CYS A 106 -1.31 -23.24 4.85
C CYS A 106 -2.54 -23.87 4.20
N ILE A 107 -2.39 -25.00 3.51
CA ILE A 107 -3.50 -25.70 2.85
C ILE A 107 -4.50 -26.19 3.89
N ASP A 108 -4.05 -26.87 4.94
CA ASP A 108 -4.91 -27.38 6.01
C ASP A 108 -5.62 -26.24 6.74
N GLY A 109 -4.93 -25.13 6.98
CA GLY A 109 -5.52 -23.93 7.57
C GLY A 109 -6.67 -23.38 6.72
N VAL A 110 -6.48 -23.28 5.40
CA VAL A 110 -7.50 -22.83 4.45
C VAL A 110 -8.68 -23.80 4.42
N MET A 111 -8.44 -25.12 4.42
CA MET A 111 -9.47 -26.15 4.34
C MET A 111 -10.32 -26.27 5.61
N ASN A 112 -9.70 -26.06 6.77
CA ASN A 112 -10.35 -26.22 8.08
C ASN A 112 -10.87 -24.90 8.67
N ARG A 113 -10.67 -23.76 7.98
CA ARG A 113 -11.07 -22.46 8.52
C ARG A 113 -12.57 -22.38 8.75
N LYS A 114 -12.96 -21.73 9.85
CA LYS A 114 -14.35 -21.38 10.11
C LYS A 114 -14.69 -20.11 9.37
N THR A 115 -15.81 -20.11 8.65
CA THR A 115 -16.34 -18.90 8.02
C THR A 115 -17.35 -18.26 8.96
N THR A 116 -16.87 -17.34 9.80
CA THR A 116 -17.70 -16.57 10.75
C THR A 116 -17.61 -15.09 10.46
N GLU A 117 -18.56 -14.30 10.95
CA GLU A 117 -18.45 -12.84 10.92
C GLU A 117 -17.23 -12.39 11.72
N SER A 118 -16.39 -11.54 11.13
CA SER A 118 -15.19 -11.00 11.77
C SER A 118 -15.45 -9.60 12.32
N THR A 119 -15.10 -9.36 13.58
CA THR A 119 -15.31 -8.07 14.26
C THR A 119 -14.08 -7.16 14.27
N ASN A 120 -12.91 -7.74 14.00
CA ASN A 120 -11.63 -7.02 13.92
C ASN A 120 -10.77 -7.58 12.78
N PHE A 121 -9.64 -6.92 12.52
CA PHE A 121 -8.78 -7.27 11.40
C PHE A 121 -8.08 -8.62 11.59
N GLU A 122 -7.67 -8.96 12.81
CA GLU A 122 -7.04 -10.27 13.08
C GLU A 122 -8.00 -11.43 12.79
N GLU A 123 -9.23 -11.36 13.30
CA GLU A 123 -10.29 -12.34 13.00
C GLU A 123 -10.55 -12.44 11.50
N TRP A 124 -10.59 -11.30 10.79
CA TRP A 124 -10.77 -11.30 9.35
C TRP A 124 -9.66 -12.06 8.62
N ILE A 125 -8.38 -11.93 9.03
CA ILE A 125 -7.31 -12.68 8.35
C ILE A 125 -7.45 -14.18 8.60
N TYR A 126 -7.79 -14.62 9.82
CA TYR A 126 -7.98 -16.03 10.13
C TYR A 126 -9.19 -16.62 9.39
N THR A 127 -10.32 -15.90 9.35
CA THR A 127 -11.53 -16.31 8.62
C THR A 127 -11.30 -16.37 7.10
N THR A 128 -10.50 -15.44 6.56
CA THR A 128 -10.28 -15.33 5.10
C THR A 128 -9.23 -16.32 4.61
N PHE A 129 -8.08 -16.37 5.29
CA PHE A 129 -6.89 -17.09 4.82
C PHE A 129 -6.61 -18.38 5.58
N GLY A 130 -7.32 -18.63 6.69
CA GLY A 130 -7.05 -19.77 7.55
C GLY A 130 -5.77 -19.63 8.36
N ASP A 131 -5.67 -20.54 9.33
CA ASP A 131 -4.67 -20.54 10.40
C ASP A 131 -3.21 -20.55 9.91
N GLY A 132 -2.87 -21.34 8.90
CA GLY A 132 -1.50 -21.43 8.40
C GLY A 132 -1.01 -20.12 7.76
N ILE A 133 -1.76 -19.60 6.78
CA ILE A 133 -1.40 -18.32 6.11
C ILE A 133 -1.42 -17.15 7.10
N ALA A 134 -2.40 -17.13 8.00
CA ALA A 134 -2.50 -16.12 9.06
C ALA A 134 -1.23 -16.09 9.91
N ARG A 135 -0.78 -17.23 10.42
CA ARG A 135 0.41 -17.32 11.28
C ARG A 135 1.72 -17.05 10.55
N HIS A 136 1.90 -17.62 9.36
CA HIS A 136 3.17 -17.52 8.62
C HIS A 136 3.41 -16.14 8.01
N TYR A 137 2.35 -15.44 7.61
CA TYR A 137 2.51 -14.18 6.88
C TYR A 137 1.58 -13.06 7.35
N MET A 138 0.25 -13.24 7.27
CA MET A 138 -0.66 -12.08 7.36
C MET A 138 -0.62 -11.39 8.72
N VAL A 139 -0.67 -12.13 9.83
CA VAL A 139 -0.61 -11.55 11.18
C VAL A 139 0.75 -10.88 11.47
N PRO A 140 1.91 -11.57 11.34
CA PRO A 140 3.20 -10.95 11.65
C PRO A 140 3.53 -9.76 10.74
N TYR A 141 3.19 -9.84 9.45
CA TYR A 141 3.39 -8.72 8.52
C TYR A 141 2.56 -7.51 8.93
N ASN A 142 1.27 -7.68 9.20
CA ASN A 142 0.40 -6.57 9.58
C ASN A 142 0.79 -5.96 10.94
N ARG A 143 1.17 -6.78 11.94
CA ARG A 143 1.72 -6.24 13.21
C ARG A 143 2.99 -5.41 12.98
N LYS A 144 3.87 -5.84 12.06
CA LYS A 144 5.08 -5.11 11.71
C LYS A 144 4.76 -3.76 11.04
N ILE A 145 3.82 -3.74 10.10
CA ILE A 145 3.49 -2.54 9.30
C ILE A 145 2.65 -1.55 10.11
N TRP A 146 1.57 -2.00 10.73
CA TRP A 146 0.63 -1.11 11.42
C TRP A 146 1.12 -0.64 12.78
N LYS A 147 2.02 -1.41 13.42
CA LYS A 147 2.46 -1.14 14.80
C LYS A 147 1.28 -0.92 15.77
N TYR A 148 0.16 -1.59 15.48
CA TYR A 148 -1.09 -1.50 16.20
C TYR A 148 -1.63 -2.91 16.46
N ASP A 149 -2.48 -3.02 17.49
CA ASP A 149 -3.11 -4.27 17.87
C ASP A 149 -4.20 -4.64 16.86
N LEU A 150 -4.06 -5.81 16.22
CA LEU A 150 -4.95 -6.22 15.13
C LEU A 150 -6.30 -6.75 15.63
N SER A 151 -6.42 -7.06 16.93
CA SER A 151 -7.66 -7.52 17.55
C SER A 151 -8.51 -6.39 18.12
N LYS A 152 -8.14 -5.13 17.88
CA LYS A 152 -8.86 -3.93 18.34
C LYS A 152 -9.66 -3.26 17.25
#